data_AF-A0A9D5K6N3-F1
#
_entry.id   AF-A0A9D5K6N3-F1
#
_cell.length_a   1.000
_cell.length_b   1.000
_cell.length_c   1.000
_cell.angle_alpha   90.00
_cell.angle_beta   90.00
_cell.angle_gamma   90.00
#
_symmetry.space_group_name_H-M   'P 1'
#
loop_
_entity.id
_entity.type
_entity.pdbx_description
1 polymer ?
#
loop_
_entity_poly.entity_id
_entity_poly.type
_entity_poly.pdbx_seq_one_letter_code
_entity_poly.pdbx_strand_id
1 'polypeptide(L)'
;MKALVDEVCKEFSVSEDALFQRSHSNKRAAARAHFCHRVHYRERLPYAVIARFLRITLSPMINHARRIERETNPVRCNYRIYPCLFDYR
;
A
#
# COMPACT_ATOMS: atom_id res chain seq x y z
N MET A 1 7.04 10.73 -4.20
CA MET A 1 7.00 9.31 -4.66
C MET A 1 8.36 8.62 -4.82
N LYS A 2 9.28 9.02 -5.71
CA LYS A 2 10.51 8.23 -6.00
C LYS A 2 11.39 7.95 -4.75
N ALA A 3 11.55 8.95 -3.88
CA ALA A 3 12.28 8.79 -2.62
C ALA A 3 11.66 7.73 -1.67
N LEU A 4 10.32 7.60 -1.64
CA LEU A 4 9.64 6.60 -0.82
C LEU A 4 9.77 5.19 -1.42
N VAL A 5 9.85 5.08 -2.75
CA VAL A 5 10.12 3.81 -3.42
C VAL A 5 11.50 3.32 -2.99
N ASP A 6 12.53 4.17 -3.09
CA ASP A 6 13.89 3.82 -2.70
C ASP A 6 14.01 3.43 -1.22
N GLU A 7 13.32 4.14 -0.33
CA GLU A 7 13.28 3.85 1.12
C GLU A 7 12.70 2.45 1.38
N VAL A 8 11.55 2.15 0.79
CA VAL A 8 10.88 0.85 0.97
C VAL A 8 11.64 -0.28 0.28
N CYS A 9 12.21 -0.04 -0.90
CA CYS A 9 13.03 -1.01 -1.62
C CYS A 9 14.27 -1.40 -0.81
N LYS A 10 14.93 -0.43 -0.15
CA LYS A 10 16.05 -0.70 0.76
C LYS A 10 15.62 -1.47 2.01
N GLU A 11 14.51 -1.08 2.63
CA GLU A 11 14.02 -1.70 3.88
C GLU A 11 13.60 -3.16 3.69
N PHE A 12 12.98 -3.48 2.56
CA PHE A 12 12.51 -4.84 2.27
C PHE A 12 13.48 -5.67 1.42
N SER A 13 14.64 -5.09 1.06
CA SER A 13 15.61 -5.68 0.12
C SER A 13 14.96 -6.15 -1.18
N VAL A 14 14.12 -5.30 -1.77
CA VAL A 14 13.37 -5.57 -3.02
C VAL A 14 13.79 -4.55 -4.07
N SER A 15 14.08 -5.00 -5.29
CA SER A 15 14.30 -4.10 -6.43
C SER A 15 13.05 -3.30 -6.76
N GLU A 16 13.22 -2.08 -7.29
CA GLU A 16 12.13 -1.24 -7.78
C GLU A 16 11.21 -2.03 -8.75
N ASP A 17 11.78 -2.73 -9.73
CA ASP A 17 11.02 -3.57 -10.67
C ASP A 17 10.21 -4.65 -9.96
N ALA A 18 10.77 -5.25 -8.91
CA ALA A 18 10.10 -6.28 -8.13
C ALA A 18 8.95 -5.73 -7.27
N LEU A 19 8.97 -4.44 -6.93
CA LEU A 19 7.86 -3.75 -6.27
C LEU A 19 6.64 -3.64 -7.20
N PHE A 20 6.89 -3.35 -8.49
CA PHE A 20 5.85 -3.24 -9.53
C PHE A 20 5.35 -4.60 -10.05
N GLN A 21 6.11 -5.68 -9.87
CA GLN A 21 5.69 -7.02 -10.30
C GLN A 21 4.52 -7.56 -9.46
N ARG A 22 3.48 -8.08 -10.11
CA ARG A 22 2.27 -8.66 -9.44
C ARG A 22 2.50 -9.95 -8.65
N SER A 23 3.75 -10.41 -8.54
CA SER A 23 4.11 -11.62 -7.78
C SER A 23 3.58 -11.58 -6.34
N HIS A 24 3.01 -12.71 -5.90
CA HIS A 24 2.48 -12.93 -4.56
C HIS A 24 3.54 -13.30 -3.52
N SER A 25 4.83 -13.09 -3.81
CA SER A 25 5.88 -13.29 -2.81
C SER A 25 5.59 -12.45 -1.56
N ASN A 26 5.54 -13.11 -0.39
CA ASN A 26 5.18 -12.49 0.90
C ASN A 26 5.97 -11.20 1.17
N LYS A 27 7.26 -11.16 0.82
CA LYS A 27 8.11 -9.98 0.99
C LYS A 27 7.71 -8.81 0.09
N ARG A 28 7.40 -9.08 -1.19
CA ARG A 28 6.99 -8.05 -2.16
C ARG A 28 5.61 -7.51 -1.84
N ALA A 29 4.70 -8.38 -1.43
CA ALA A 29 3.37 -8.00 -0.98
C ALA A 29 3.45 -7.08 0.26
N ALA A 30 4.30 -7.41 1.24
CA ALA A 30 4.55 -6.58 2.41
C ALA A 30 5.19 -5.24 2.03
N ALA A 31 6.22 -5.23 1.17
CA ALA A 31 6.85 -4.00 0.70
C ALA A 31 5.84 -3.05 0.05
N ARG A 32 4.99 -3.57 -0.86
CA ARG A 32 3.92 -2.77 -1.48
C ARG A 32 2.93 -2.22 -0.48
N ALA A 33 2.55 -3.02 0.49
CA ALA A 33 1.64 -2.62 1.56
C ALA A 33 2.24 -1.44 2.36
N HIS A 34 3.52 -1.53 2.73
CA HIS A 34 4.22 -0.50 3.50
C HIS A 34 4.37 0.78 2.68
N PHE A 35 4.74 0.65 1.40
CA PHE A 35 4.78 1.79 0.48
C PHE A 35 3.41 2.46 0.40
N CYS A 36 2.35 1.67 0.24
CA CYS A 36 1.00 2.18 0.12
C CYS A 36 0.54 2.94 1.37
N HIS A 37 0.75 2.35 2.55
CA HIS A 37 0.48 3.01 3.83
C HIS A 37 1.29 4.31 3.97
N ARG A 38 2.61 4.28 3.73
CA ARG A 38 3.45 5.48 3.86
C ARG A 38 3.04 6.59 2.91
N VAL A 39 2.76 6.28 1.65
CA VAL A 39 2.33 7.26 0.65
C VAL A 39 0.96 7.83 1.01
N HIS A 40 0.02 6.98 1.43
CA HIS A 40 -1.30 7.40 1.85
C HIS A 40 -1.26 8.33 3.07
N TYR A 41 -0.44 8.04 4.08
CA TYR A 41 -0.37 8.83 5.31
C TYR A 41 0.56 10.05 5.22
N ARG A 42 1.73 9.94 4.54
CA ARG A 42 2.67 11.06 4.39
C ARG A 42 2.25 12.02 3.28
N GLU A 43 1.89 11.52 2.10
CA GLU A 43 1.56 12.34 0.93
C GLU A 43 0.04 12.60 0.79
N ARG A 44 -0.80 12.01 1.67
CA ARG A 44 -2.28 12.13 1.63
C ARG A 44 -2.91 11.70 0.29
N LEU A 45 -2.26 10.79 -0.42
CA LEU A 45 -2.74 10.32 -1.72
C LEU A 45 -3.77 9.21 -1.57
N PRO A 46 -4.85 9.21 -2.39
CA PRO A 46 -5.84 8.16 -2.34
C PRO A 46 -5.29 6.84 -2.87
N TYR A 47 -5.75 5.73 -2.30
CA TYR A 47 -5.33 4.39 -2.67
C TYR A 47 -5.48 4.09 -4.17
N ALA A 48 -6.50 4.65 -4.85
CA ALA A 48 -6.66 4.51 -6.30
C ALA A 48 -5.48 5.05 -7.12
N VAL A 49 -4.92 6.20 -6.70
CA VAL A 49 -3.77 6.81 -7.38
C VAL A 49 -2.50 5.98 -7.15
N ILE A 50 -2.33 5.47 -5.93
CA ILE A 50 -1.19 4.60 -5.57
C ILE A 50 -1.27 3.26 -6.31
N ALA A 51 -2.46 2.67 -6.41
CA ALA A 51 -2.68 1.42 -7.14
C ALA A 51 -2.36 1.57 -8.63
N ARG A 52 -2.77 2.70 -9.22
CA ARG A 52 -2.46 3.04 -10.61
C ARG A 52 -0.95 3.21 -10.81
N PHE A 53 -0.27 3.89 -9.89
CA PHE A 53 1.19 4.04 -9.91
C PHE A 53 1.88 2.67 -9.86
N LEU A 54 1.47 1.80 -8.94
CA LEU A 54 2.03 0.45 -8.79
C LEU A 54 1.58 -0.53 -9.89
N ARG A 55 0.64 -0.16 -10.77
CA ARG A 55 0.02 -1.01 -11.81
C ARG A 55 -0.67 -2.27 -11.27
N ILE A 56 -1.24 -2.16 -10.08
CA ILE A 56 -1.90 -3.27 -9.35
C ILE A 56 -3.37 -2.96 -9.14
N THR A 57 -4.19 -4.00 -9.03
CA THR A 57 -5.61 -3.87 -8.72
C THR A 57 -5.81 -3.29 -7.32
N LEU A 58 -6.75 -2.34 -7.20
CA LEU A 58 -7.02 -1.63 -5.94
C LEU A 58 -7.43 -2.56 -4.79
N SER A 59 -8.25 -3.57 -5.08
CA SER A 59 -8.78 -4.52 -4.07
C SER A 59 -7.70 -5.26 -3.26
N PRO A 60 -6.74 -5.98 -3.89
CA PRO A 60 -5.64 -6.62 -3.14
C PRO A 60 -4.76 -5.60 -2.41
N MET A 61 -4.58 -4.40 -2.97
CA MET A 61 -3.77 -3.36 -2.35
C MET A 61 -4.39 -2.83 -1.05
N ILE A 62 -5.71 -2.62 -1.01
CA ILE A 62 -6.43 -2.18 0.21
C ILE A 62 -6.31 -3.24 1.30
N ASN A 63 -6.48 -4.52 0.95
CA ASN A 63 -6.35 -5.62 1.92
C ASN A 63 -4.94 -5.68 2.53
N HIS A 64 -3.93 -5.44 1.72
CA HIS A 64 -2.54 -5.34 2.16
C HIS A 64 -2.30 -4.13 3.07
N ALA A 65 -2.78 -2.95 2.72
CA ALA A 65 -2.63 -1.74 3.54
C ALA A 65 -3.33 -1.87 4.90
N ARG A 66 -4.57 -2.41 4.92
CA ARG A 66 -5.33 -2.67 6.15
C ARG A 66 -4.62 -3.63 7.10
N ARG A 67 -3.90 -4.61 6.56
CA ARG A 67 -3.11 -5.55 7.38
C ARG A 67 -2.01 -4.81 8.14
N ILE A 68 -1.30 -3.89 7.48
CA ILE A 68 -0.26 -3.09 8.12
C ILE A 68 -0.84 -2.14 9.15
N GLU A 69 -2.00 -1.52 8.89
CA GLU A 69 -2.65 -0.66 9.88
C GLU A 69 -2.94 -1.42 11.19
N ARG A 70 -3.37 -2.68 11.11
CA ARG A 70 -3.57 -3.55 12.29
C ARG A 70 -2.26 -3.89 13.00
N GLU A 71 -1.20 -4.15 12.26
CA GLU A 71 0.12 -4.46 12.81
C GLU A 71 0.80 -3.22 13.44
N THR A 72 0.56 -2.03 12.89
CA THR A 72 1.21 -0.78 13.30
C THR A 72 0.43 -0.04 14.41
N ASN A 73 -0.88 -0.28 14.54
CA ASN A 73 -1.71 0.42 15.53
C ASN A 73 -2.80 -0.50 16.12
N PRO A 74 -2.48 -1.34 17.13
CA PRO A 74 -3.43 -2.31 17.67
C PRO A 74 -4.62 -1.68 18.40
N VAL A 75 -4.60 -0.36 18.69
CA VAL A 75 -5.55 0.30 19.62
C VAL A 75 -6.58 1.19 18.91
N ARG A 76 -6.50 1.37 17.58
CA ARG A 76 -7.39 2.27 16.83
C ARG A 76 -8.06 1.59 15.64
N CYS A 77 -8.64 0.42 15.86
CA CYS A 77 -9.69 -0.12 15.00
C CYS A 77 -11.00 0.66 15.22
N ASN A 78 -11.03 1.95 14.86
CA ASN A 78 -12.29 2.69 14.84
C ASN A 78 -12.19 3.85 13.84
N TYR A 79 -12.20 3.54 12.54
CA TYR A 79 -12.30 4.57 11.50
C TYR A 79 -13.42 4.27 10.53
N ARG A 80 -14.58 4.79 10.96
CA ARG A 80 -15.75 5.21 10.20
C ARG A 80 -15.44 6.32 9.17
N ILE A 81 -14.21 6.42 8.67
CA ILE A 81 -13.71 7.53 7.84
C ILE A 81 -13.07 6.98 6.56
N TYR A 82 -13.83 6.20 5.82
CA TYR A 82 -13.87 6.27 4.36
C TYR A 82 -15.30 5.85 4.01
N PRO A 83 -16.20 6.76 3.59
CA PRO A 83 -17.33 6.29 2.81
C PRO A 83 -16.69 5.62 1.61
N CYS A 84 -16.88 4.31 1.54
CA CYS A 84 -16.44 3.50 0.44
C CYS A 84 -17.00 4.14 -0.85
N LEU A 85 -16.17 4.93 -1.54
CA LEU A 85 -16.25 5.10 -2.99
C LEU A 85 -15.92 3.73 -3.60
N PHE A 86 -16.82 2.78 -3.39
CA PHE A 86 -16.96 1.54 -4.13
C PHE A 86 -18.18 1.75 -5.01
N ASP A 87 -17.99 2.53 -6.07
CA ASP A 87 -18.86 2.54 -7.23
C ASP A 87 -17.96 2.28 -8.43
N TYR A 88 -17.62 1.00 -8.61
CA TYR A 88 -17.20 0.48 -9.90
C TYR A 88 -18.26 -0.55 -10.29
N ARG A 89 -19.34 -0.01 -10.86
CA ARG A 89 -20.59 -0.64 -11.34
C ARG A 89 -21.68 -0.88 -10.31
#